data_AF-A0A376P8Y8-F1
#
_entry.id   AF-A0A376P8Y8-F1
#
_cell.length_a   1.000
_cell.length_b   1.000
_cell.length_c   1.000
_cell.angle_alpha   90.00
_cell.angle_beta   90.00
_cell.angle_gamma   90.00
#
_symmetry.space_group_name_H-M   'P 1'
#
loop_
_entity.id
_entity.type
_entity.pdbx_description
1 polymer ?
#
loop_
_entity_poly.entity_id
_entity_poly.type
_entity_poly.pdbx_seq_one_letter_code
_entity_poly.pdbx_strand_id
1 'polypeptide(L)'
;MPPAVWFAYSPDRKGIHPQNHLAGYSGVLQADAYGGYRALYESGRITEAACMAHARRKIHDVHARVPTDITTEALQRIGELYVIEAEVRGCSAEQRLAARKARAAPLMQSLYDWIQQQMKTLSRHSDTAKAFTYLLKQWEALNVYCSNGWVEIDNNIAENALRGVAVGRKNWLFAGSDSGGEHAAVLYSLIGTCRLNNVEPEKWLRYVIEHIQDWPANRVRDLLPWKVDLTSQ
;
A
#
# COMPACT_ATOMS: atom_id res chain seq x y z
N MET A 1 11.98 -8.60 11.01
CA MET A 1 11.54 -9.65 10.05
C MET A 1 12.01 -9.24 8.66
N PRO A 2 12.53 -10.17 7.84
CA PRO A 2 12.86 -9.89 6.45
C PRO A 2 11.60 -9.43 5.68
N PRO A 3 11.74 -8.50 4.73
CA PRO A 3 10.61 -8.07 3.91
C PRO A 3 10.12 -9.21 3.01
N ALA A 4 8.82 -9.31 2.83
CA ALA A 4 8.20 -10.29 1.94
C ALA A 4 6.97 -9.67 1.28
N VAL A 5 6.55 -10.26 0.16
CA VAL A 5 5.32 -9.88 -0.54
C VAL A 5 4.51 -11.12 -0.85
N TRP A 6 3.21 -11.02 -0.66
CA TRP A 6 2.25 -12.07 -0.96
C TRP A 6 1.25 -11.57 -2.00
N PHE A 7 1.11 -12.33 -3.07
CA PHE A 7 0.09 -12.15 -4.09
C PHE A 7 -0.97 -13.25 -3.90
N ALA A 8 -2.23 -12.84 -3.87
CA ALA A 8 -3.37 -13.74 -3.83
C ALA A 8 -4.18 -13.60 -5.12
N TYR A 9 -4.48 -14.72 -5.78
CA TYR A 9 -5.34 -14.74 -6.95
C TYR A 9 -6.81 -14.69 -6.55
N SER A 10 -7.64 -14.05 -7.37
CA SER A 10 -9.09 -14.14 -7.31
C SER A 10 -9.69 -13.95 -8.71
N PRO A 11 -10.74 -14.71 -9.06
CA PRO A 11 -11.35 -14.66 -10.39
C PRO A 11 -12.07 -13.33 -10.67
N ASP A 12 -12.51 -12.64 -9.62
CA ASP A 12 -13.11 -11.33 -9.72
C ASP A 12 -12.67 -10.42 -8.55
N ARG A 13 -13.20 -9.19 -8.52
CA ARG A 13 -12.84 -8.16 -7.53
C ARG A 13 -13.78 -8.08 -6.32
N LYS A 14 -14.74 -8.99 -6.16
CA LYS A 14 -15.75 -8.91 -5.08
C LYS A 14 -15.10 -8.88 -3.70
N GLY A 15 -15.75 -8.18 -2.77
CA GLY A 15 -15.27 -8.02 -1.40
C GLY A 15 -15.15 -9.32 -0.60
N ILE A 16 -15.80 -10.40 -1.03
CA ILE A 16 -15.66 -11.73 -0.40
C ILE A 16 -14.23 -12.28 -0.49
N HIS A 17 -13.50 -11.94 -1.55
CA HIS A 17 -12.13 -12.42 -1.74
C HIS A 17 -11.16 -11.89 -0.69
N PRO A 18 -11.01 -10.56 -0.48
CA PRO A 18 -10.14 -10.08 0.58
C PRO A 18 -10.64 -10.49 1.98
N GLN A 19 -11.95 -10.70 2.20
CA GLN A 19 -12.46 -11.27 3.47
C GLN A 19 -11.94 -12.68 3.72
N ASN A 20 -11.95 -13.55 2.70
CA ASN A 20 -11.44 -14.91 2.83
C ASN A 20 -9.91 -14.92 2.97
N HIS A 21 -9.20 -14.13 2.16
CA HIS A 21 -7.74 -14.02 2.19
C HIS A 21 -7.22 -13.51 3.54
N LEU A 22 -7.96 -12.61 4.20
CA LEU A 22 -7.58 -11.98 5.46
C LEU A 22 -8.39 -12.48 6.66
N ALA A 23 -9.10 -13.61 6.54
CA ALA A 23 -10.01 -14.10 7.59
C ALA A 23 -9.33 -14.26 8.96
N GLY A 24 -8.07 -14.70 8.97
CA GLY A 24 -7.25 -14.86 10.17
C GLY A 24 -6.36 -13.66 10.52
N TYR A 25 -6.38 -12.59 9.73
CA TYR A 25 -5.49 -11.44 9.92
C TYR A 25 -6.03 -10.46 10.97
N SER A 26 -5.15 -9.91 11.79
CA SER A 26 -5.39 -8.72 12.61
C SER A 26 -4.22 -7.75 12.49
N GLY A 27 -4.51 -6.46 12.61
CA GLY A 27 -3.51 -5.40 12.45
C GLY A 27 -3.97 -4.28 11.53
N VAL A 28 -3.02 -3.59 10.90
CA VAL A 28 -3.33 -2.46 10.01
C VAL A 28 -3.39 -2.94 8.56
N LEU A 29 -4.49 -2.65 7.87
CA LEU A 29 -4.57 -2.79 6.42
C LEU A 29 -4.47 -1.41 5.78
N GLN A 30 -3.37 -1.19 5.06
CA GLN A 30 -3.19 0.03 4.28
C GLN A 30 -3.59 -0.19 2.82
N ALA A 31 -4.66 0.49 2.38
CA ALA A 31 -5.24 0.28 1.06
C ALA A 31 -5.75 1.59 0.45
N ASP A 32 -6.15 1.51 -0.83
CA ASP A 32 -6.99 2.55 -1.42
C ASP A 32 -8.43 2.43 -0.86
N ALA A 33 -9.28 3.42 -1.16
CA ALA A 33 -10.66 3.44 -0.68
C ALA A 33 -11.59 2.47 -1.46
N TYR A 34 -11.08 1.32 -1.92
CA TYR A 34 -11.89 0.35 -2.63
C TYR A 34 -13.01 -0.20 -1.74
N GLY A 35 -14.25 -0.07 -2.22
CA GLY A 35 -15.44 -0.42 -1.44
C GLY A 35 -15.50 -1.89 -1.01
N GLY A 36 -14.79 -2.80 -1.70
CA GLY A 36 -14.74 -4.21 -1.35
C GLY A 36 -14.02 -4.52 -0.04
N TYR A 37 -13.25 -3.58 0.52
CA TYR A 37 -12.56 -3.76 1.81
C TYR A 37 -13.42 -3.41 3.02
N ARG A 38 -14.56 -2.71 2.86
CA ARG A 38 -15.33 -2.16 3.99
C ARG A 38 -15.68 -3.20 5.07
N ALA A 39 -16.12 -4.38 4.66
CA ALA A 39 -16.50 -5.46 5.58
C ALA A 39 -15.33 -5.94 6.46
N LEU A 40 -14.08 -5.75 6.04
CA LEU A 40 -12.90 -6.12 6.84
C LEU A 40 -12.79 -5.27 8.11
N TYR A 41 -13.24 -4.02 8.05
CA TYR A 41 -13.07 -3.05 9.13
C TYR A 41 -14.20 -3.12 10.17
N GLU A 42 -15.35 -3.70 9.84
CA GLU A 42 -16.56 -3.73 10.69
C GLU A 42 -16.33 -4.41 12.05
N SER A 43 -15.46 -5.43 12.10
CA SER A 43 -15.15 -6.15 13.34
C SER A 43 -14.18 -5.42 14.28
N GLY A 44 -13.52 -4.36 13.82
CA GLY A 44 -12.44 -3.68 14.53
C GLY A 44 -11.12 -4.48 14.63
N ARG A 45 -11.07 -5.73 14.13
CA ARG A 45 -9.86 -6.56 14.10
C ARG A 45 -8.78 -5.97 13.19
N ILE A 46 -9.22 -5.31 12.12
CA ILE A 46 -8.36 -4.66 11.15
C ILE A 46 -8.56 -3.15 11.27
N THR A 47 -7.48 -2.42 11.54
CA THR A 47 -7.46 -0.97 11.50
C THR A 47 -7.25 -0.50 10.06
N GLU A 48 -8.17 0.32 9.54
CA GLU A 48 -8.06 0.91 8.21
C GLU A 48 -7.00 2.02 8.20
N ALA A 49 -5.98 1.89 7.35
CA ALA A 49 -5.08 3.00 7.00
C ALA A 49 -5.32 3.41 5.55
N ALA A 50 -5.72 4.67 5.34
CA ALA A 50 -6.00 5.17 4.02
C ALA A 50 -4.72 5.66 3.31
N CYS A 51 -4.76 5.66 1.99
CA CYS A 51 -3.66 6.13 1.15
C CYS A 51 -3.76 7.65 0.85
N MET A 52 -2.80 8.44 1.35
CA MET A 52 -2.75 9.89 1.08
C MET A 52 -2.51 10.19 -0.41
N ALA A 53 -1.79 9.34 -1.14
CA ALA A 53 -1.57 9.53 -2.57
C ALA A 53 -2.89 9.51 -3.37
N HIS A 54 -3.87 8.68 -2.97
CA HIS A 54 -5.20 8.65 -3.58
C HIS A 54 -6.03 9.89 -3.24
N ALA A 55 -6.02 10.32 -1.98
CA ALA A 55 -6.69 11.56 -1.57
C ALA A 55 -6.11 12.78 -2.29
N ARG A 56 -4.77 12.88 -2.37
CA ARG A 56 -4.06 13.91 -3.12
C ARG A 56 -4.39 13.88 -4.62
N ARG A 57 -4.46 12.68 -5.23
CA ARG A 57 -4.76 12.52 -6.67
C ARG A 57 -6.12 13.15 -7.03
N LYS A 58 -7.15 12.97 -6.19
CA LYS A 58 -8.46 13.60 -6.41
C LYS A 58 -8.39 15.12 -6.50
N ILE A 59 -7.57 15.76 -5.66
CA ILE A 59 -7.37 17.22 -5.68
C ILE A 59 -6.54 17.62 -6.90
N HIS A 60 -5.46 16.87 -7.17
CA HIS A 60 -4.60 17.09 -8.32
C HIS A 60 -5.35 17.01 -9.66
N ASP A 61 -6.25 16.03 -9.83
CA ASP A 61 -7.04 15.87 -11.06
C ASP A 61 -7.99 17.07 -11.30
N VAL A 62 -8.43 17.74 -10.24
CA VAL A 62 -9.18 19.01 -10.35
C VAL A 62 -8.22 20.13 -10.72
N HIS A 63 -7.11 20.26 -10.01
CA HIS A 63 -6.09 21.29 -10.25
C HIS A 63 -5.54 21.26 -11.68
N ALA A 64 -5.20 20.06 -12.20
CA ALA A 64 -4.66 19.89 -13.53
C ALA A 64 -5.64 20.31 -14.65
N ARG A 65 -6.95 20.25 -14.38
CA ARG A 65 -7.99 20.73 -15.31
C ARG A 65 -8.23 22.22 -15.17
N VAL A 66 -8.37 22.70 -13.93
CA VAL A 66 -8.64 24.10 -13.60
C VAL A 66 -7.89 24.47 -12.31
N PRO A 67 -6.67 25.03 -12.42
CA PRO A 67 -5.91 25.49 -11.26
C PRO A 67 -6.64 26.62 -10.53
N THR A 68 -6.62 26.59 -9.20
CA THR A 68 -7.16 27.64 -8.33
C THR A 68 -6.26 27.80 -7.10
N ASP A 69 -6.35 28.93 -6.41
CA ASP A 69 -5.60 29.15 -5.17
C ASP A 69 -5.95 28.08 -4.12
N ILE A 70 -7.23 27.67 -4.04
CA ILE A 70 -7.69 26.61 -3.13
C ILE A 70 -7.02 25.26 -3.48
N THR A 71 -7.00 24.86 -4.75
CA THR A 71 -6.38 23.58 -5.11
C THR A 71 -4.86 23.60 -4.96
N THR A 72 -4.23 24.75 -5.20
CA THR A 72 -2.79 24.98 -5.00
C THR A 72 -2.41 24.84 -3.53
N GLU A 73 -3.10 25.57 -2.65
CA GLU A 73 -2.89 25.55 -1.20
C GLU A 73 -3.09 24.14 -0.62
N ALA A 74 -4.14 23.43 -1.07
CA ALA A 74 -4.38 22.05 -0.63
C ALA A 74 -3.22 21.10 -1.00
N LEU A 75 -2.69 21.22 -2.24
CA LEU A 75 -1.56 20.41 -2.68
C LEU A 75 -0.26 20.77 -1.96
N GLN A 76 -0.04 22.05 -1.64
CA GLN A 76 1.10 22.51 -0.87
C GLN A 76 1.09 21.95 0.56
N ARG A 77 -0.04 22.07 1.26
CA ARG A 77 -0.21 21.51 2.62
C ARG A 77 0.02 20.00 2.67
N ILE A 78 -0.49 19.27 1.68
CA ILE A 78 -0.21 17.83 1.57
C ILE A 78 1.28 17.59 1.26
N GLY A 79 1.90 18.44 0.43
CA GLY A 79 3.32 18.37 0.10
C GLY A 79 4.23 18.47 1.33
N GLU A 80 3.91 19.34 2.29
CA GLU A 80 4.65 19.48 3.54
C GLU A 80 4.70 18.17 4.36
N LEU A 81 3.63 17.36 4.31
CA LEU A 81 3.62 16.03 4.94
C LEU A 81 4.64 15.11 4.27
N TYR A 82 4.73 15.13 2.95
CA TYR A 82 5.70 14.31 2.21
C TYR A 82 7.15 14.77 2.42
N VAL A 83 7.39 16.06 2.70
CA VAL A 83 8.72 16.54 3.09
C VAL A 83 9.17 15.87 4.38
N ILE A 84 8.30 15.82 5.41
CA ILE A 84 8.58 15.12 6.66
C ILE A 84 8.85 13.63 6.40
N GLU A 85 8.02 12.97 5.59
CA GLU A 85 8.18 11.54 5.28
C GLU A 85 9.46 11.23 4.50
N ALA A 86 9.97 12.17 3.70
CA ALA A 86 11.25 12.01 3.02
C ALA A 86 12.42 12.02 4.03
N GLU A 87 12.36 12.86 5.05
CA GLU A 87 13.39 12.98 6.08
C GLU A 87 13.45 11.77 7.02
N VAL A 88 12.30 11.18 7.36
CA VAL A 88 12.23 10.04 8.30
C VAL A 88 12.30 8.67 7.59
N ARG A 89 12.47 8.65 6.28
CA ARG A 89 12.53 7.41 5.49
C ARG A 89 13.78 6.62 5.85
N GLY A 90 13.60 5.34 6.15
CA GLY A 90 14.68 4.45 6.59
C GLY A 90 14.99 4.52 8.08
N CYS A 91 14.39 5.45 8.83
CA CYS A 91 14.44 5.45 10.28
C CYS A 91 13.59 4.32 10.89
N SER A 92 13.85 4.02 12.17
CA SER A 92 13.03 3.09 12.95
C SER A 92 11.58 3.56 13.08
N ALA A 93 10.65 2.63 13.35
CA ALA A 93 9.24 2.94 13.55
C ALA A 93 9.03 3.95 14.70
N GLU A 94 9.83 3.84 15.77
CA GLU A 94 9.79 4.73 16.93
C GLU A 94 10.17 6.17 16.56
N GLN A 95 11.26 6.34 15.79
CA GLN A 95 11.70 7.65 15.31
C GLN A 95 10.69 8.29 14.35
N ARG A 96 10.15 7.50 13.41
CA ARG A 96 9.08 7.94 12.50
C ARG A 96 7.87 8.44 13.29
N LEU A 97 7.42 7.65 14.27
CA LEU A 97 6.28 8.01 15.09
C LEU A 97 6.52 9.29 15.89
N ALA A 98 7.70 9.45 16.50
CA ALA A 98 8.04 10.65 17.25
C ALA A 98 8.01 11.91 16.38
N ALA A 99 8.64 11.85 15.20
CA ALA A 99 8.65 12.95 14.24
C ALA A 99 7.23 13.30 13.74
N ARG A 100 6.42 12.29 13.42
CA ARG A 100 5.04 12.49 12.96
C ARG A 100 4.16 13.11 14.03
N LYS A 101 4.25 12.66 15.28
CA LYS A 101 3.51 13.28 16.41
C LYS A 101 3.89 14.75 16.58
N ALA A 102 5.17 15.07 16.48
CA ALA A 102 5.66 16.44 16.68
C ALA A 102 5.35 17.37 15.50
N ARG A 103 5.37 16.86 14.26
CA ARG A 103 5.36 17.69 13.04
C ARG A 103 4.19 17.42 12.11
N ALA A 104 3.93 16.14 11.78
CA ALA A 104 2.90 15.78 10.80
C ALA A 104 1.48 15.92 11.37
N ALA A 105 1.25 15.53 12.63
CA ALA A 105 -0.07 15.61 13.26
C ALA A 105 -0.62 17.06 13.37
N PRO A 106 0.18 18.08 13.75
CA PRO A 106 -0.25 19.48 13.67
C PRO A 106 -0.61 19.94 12.25
N LEU A 107 0.17 19.52 11.24
CA LEU A 107 -0.11 19.87 9.84
C LEU A 107 -1.37 19.19 9.31
N MET A 108 -1.62 17.94 9.69
CA MET A 108 -2.87 17.24 9.42
C MET A 108 -4.04 18.02 10.04
N GLN A 109 -3.97 18.39 11.32
CA GLN A 109 -5.04 19.18 11.93
C GLN A 109 -5.25 20.53 11.23
N SER A 110 -4.17 21.24 10.88
CA SER A 110 -4.26 22.49 10.12
C SER A 110 -4.92 22.30 8.75
N LEU A 111 -4.60 21.21 8.04
CA LEU A 111 -5.24 20.84 6.77
C LEU A 111 -6.74 20.57 6.96
N TYR A 112 -7.14 19.86 8.01
CA TYR A 112 -8.55 19.61 8.32
C TYR A 112 -9.32 20.91 8.51
N ASP A 113 -8.84 21.76 9.41
CA ASP A 113 -9.51 23.01 9.77
C ASP A 113 -9.63 23.94 8.55
N TRP A 114 -8.56 24.02 7.75
CA TRP A 114 -8.56 24.80 6.52
C TRP A 114 -9.55 24.24 5.49
N ILE A 115 -9.59 22.92 5.25
CA ILE A 115 -10.56 22.30 4.34
C ILE A 115 -11.99 22.59 4.82
N GLN A 116 -12.28 22.43 6.12
CA GLN A 116 -13.60 22.71 6.69
C GLN A 116 -14.04 24.17 6.45
N GLN A 117 -13.11 25.12 6.53
CA GLN A 117 -13.39 26.53 6.20
C GLN A 117 -13.71 26.72 4.71
N GLN A 118 -12.92 26.12 3.80
CA GLN A 118 -13.18 26.20 2.36
C GLN A 118 -14.52 25.56 1.98
N MET A 119 -14.91 24.48 2.66
CA MET A 119 -16.18 23.80 2.43
C MET A 119 -17.41 24.68 2.74
N LYS A 120 -17.26 25.78 3.50
CA LYS A 120 -18.35 26.74 3.76
C LYS A 120 -18.62 27.68 2.58
N THR A 121 -17.62 27.93 1.73
CA THR A 121 -17.71 28.88 0.62
C THR A 121 -17.85 28.16 -0.73
N LEU A 122 -17.31 26.96 -0.85
CA LEU A 122 -17.40 26.16 -2.06
C LEU A 122 -18.84 25.70 -2.33
N SER A 123 -19.26 25.79 -3.59
CA SER A 123 -20.49 25.13 -4.04
C SER A 123 -20.36 23.62 -3.82
N ARG A 124 -21.40 23.01 -3.23
CA ARG A 124 -21.48 21.56 -2.95
C ARG A 124 -21.30 20.69 -4.20
N HIS A 125 -21.61 21.23 -5.37
CA HIS A 125 -21.50 20.51 -6.65
C HIS A 125 -20.15 20.71 -7.35
N SER A 126 -19.29 21.59 -6.84
CA SER A 126 -17.96 21.81 -7.41
C SER A 126 -17.09 20.56 -7.28
N ASP A 127 -16.22 20.34 -8.27
CA ASP A 127 -15.30 19.20 -8.26
C ASP A 127 -14.30 19.30 -7.09
N THR A 128 -13.90 20.50 -6.69
CA THR A 128 -13.08 20.74 -5.49
C THR A 128 -13.79 20.28 -4.21
N ALA A 129 -15.07 20.65 -4.03
CA ALA A 129 -15.85 20.20 -2.87
C ALA A 129 -16.00 18.67 -2.85
N LYS A 130 -16.15 18.01 -4.00
CA LYS A 130 -16.19 16.53 -4.09
C LYS A 130 -14.85 15.91 -3.69
N ALA A 131 -13.72 16.49 -4.13
CA ALA A 131 -12.39 16.01 -3.76
C ALA A 131 -12.13 16.16 -2.25
N PHE A 132 -12.50 17.30 -1.66
CA PHE A 132 -12.40 17.52 -0.22
C PHE A 132 -13.33 16.61 0.58
N THR A 133 -14.56 16.40 0.12
CA THR A 133 -15.50 15.44 0.74
C THR A 133 -14.91 14.03 0.75
N TYR A 134 -14.26 13.61 -0.34
CA TYR A 134 -13.58 12.32 -0.40
C TYR A 134 -12.46 12.21 0.64
N LEU A 135 -11.63 13.25 0.75
CA LEU A 135 -10.54 13.31 1.73
C LEU A 135 -11.08 13.26 3.17
N LEU A 136 -12.06 14.11 3.49
CA LEU A 136 -12.67 14.19 4.82
C LEU A 136 -13.36 12.89 5.23
N LYS A 137 -13.99 12.17 4.29
CA LYS A 137 -14.61 10.88 4.56
C LYS A 137 -13.60 9.84 5.07
N GLN A 138 -12.33 9.97 4.68
CA GLN A 138 -11.25 9.07 5.08
C GLN A 138 -10.35 9.65 6.16
N TRP A 139 -10.78 10.73 6.83
CA TRP A 139 -9.90 11.50 7.71
C TRP A 139 -9.26 10.68 8.82
N GLU A 140 -10.05 9.86 9.52
CA GLU A 140 -9.56 8.99 10.60
C GLU A 140 -8.52 7.99 10.08
N ALA A 141 -8.84 7.27 8.99
CA ALA A 141 -7.93 6.33 8.35
C ALA A 141 -6.66 6.99 7.78
N LEU A 142 -6.76 8.23 7.28
CA LEU A 142 -5.61 9.02 6.82
C LEU A 142 -4.71 9.49 7.97
N ASN A 143 -5.19 9.52 9.22
CA ASN A 143 -4.39 9.91 10.38
C ASN A 143 -3.69 8.72 11.06
N VAL A 144 -4.02 7.48 10.71
CA VAL A 144 -3.42 6.28 11.34
C VAL A 144 -1.88 6.25 11.23
N TYR A 145 -1.29 6.76 10.14
CA TYR A 145 0.17 6.82 10.01
C TYR A 145 0.83 7.77 11.03
N CYS A 146 0.11 8.80 11.49
CA CYS A 146 0.59 9.72 12.53
C CYS A 146 0.63 9.07 13.92
N SER A 147 -0.17 8.03 14.14
CA SER A 147 -0.24 7.27 15.41
C SER A 147 0.43 5.90 15.35
N ASN A 148 0.93 5.47 14.19
CA ASN A 148 1.61 4.19 14.01
C ASN A 148 2.87 4.32 13.13
N GLY A 149 4.05 4.09 13.73
CA GLY A 149 5.34 4.22 13.06
C GLY A 149 5.63 3.21 11.95
N TRP A 150 4.87 2.11 11.87
CA TRP A 150 5.00 1.07 10.84
C TRP A 150 4.19 1.37 9.58
N VAL A 151 3.22 2.27 9.68
CA VAL A 151 2.32 2.61 8.58
C VAL A 151 2.98 3.68 7.72
N GLU A 152 2.91 3.51 6.40
CA GLU A 152 3.39 4.50 5.43
C GLU A 152 2.35 5.62 5.26
N ILE A 153 2.72 6.75 4.68
CA ILE A 153 1.75 7.79 4.32
C ILE A 153 0.82 7.35 3.16
N ASP A 154 1.27 6.39 2.35
CA ASP A 154 0.55 5.86 1.19
C ASP A 154 0.83 4.36 0.96
N ASN A 155 -0.03 3.72 0.17
CA ASN A 155 0.12 2.30 -0.18
C ASN A 155 0.98 2.07 -1.44
N ASN A 156 1.81 3.04 -1.87
CA ASN A 156 2.53 2.95 -3.14
C ASN A 156 3.50 1.76 -3.18
N ILE A 157 4.00 1.29 -2.03
CA ILE A 157 4.83 0.08 -1.95
C ILE A 157 4.08 -1.13 -2.52
N ALA A 158 2.82 -1.32 -2.09
CA ALA A 158 1.97 -2.40 -2.58
C ALA A 158 1.59 -2.21 -4.06
N GLU A 159 1.24 -0.99 -4.48
CA GLU A 159 0.93 -0.69 -5.88
C GLU A 159 2.12 -0.91 -6.81
N ASN A 160 3.32 -0.53 -6.38
CA ASN A 160 4.55 -0.73 -7.13
C ASN A 160 4.87 -2.21 -7.29
N ALA A 161 4.61 -3.04 -6.27
CA ALA A 161 4.76 -4.49 -6.36
C ALA A 161 3.83 -5.09 -7.45
N LEU A 162 2.63 -4.54 -7.62
CA LEU A 162 1.67 -4.97 -8.65
C LEU A 162 2.07 -4.56 -10.07
N ARG A 163 3.02 -3.62 -10.26
CA ARG A 163 3.44 -3.20 -11.61
C ARG A 163 3.99 -4.34 -12.46
N GLY A 164 4.69 -5.31 -11.85
CA GLY A 164 5.17 -6.50 -12.55
C GLY A 164 4.03 -7.30 -13.18
N VAL A 165 2.92 -7.46 -12.44
CA VAL A 165 1.70 -8.12 -12.92
C VAL A 165 1.04 -7.29 -14.03
N ALA A 166 1.00 -5.97 -13.89
CA ALA A 166 0.41 -5.08 -14.89
C ALA A 166 1.17 -5.08 -16.22
N VAL A 167 2.51 -5.13 -16.18
CA VAL A 167 3.34 -5.30 -17.39
C VAL A 167 3.11 -6.67 -18.01
N GLY A 168 3.05 -7.73 -17.20
CA GLY A 168 2.77 -9.08 -17.68
C GLY A 168 1.47 -9.19 -18.49
N ARG A 169 0.39 -8.52 -18.07
CA ARG A 169 -0.89 -8.47 -18.81
C ARG A 169 -0.79 -7.87 -20.21
N LYS A 170 0.27 -7.12 -20.52
CA LYS A 170 0.54 -6.64 -21.89
C LYS A 170 1.20 -7.71 -22.77
N ASN A 171 1.87 -8.68 -22.14
CA ASN A 171 2.62 -9.75 -22.81
C ASN A 171 1.82 -11.06 -22.92
N TRP A 172 0.90 -11.32 -22.00
CA TRP A 172 -0.03 -12.45 -22.03
C TRP A 172 -1.44 -11.96 -21.69
N LEU A 173 -2.42 -12.24 -22.56
CA LEU A 173 -3.80 -11.75 -22.41
C LEU A 173 -4.56 -12.42 -21.25
N PHE A 174 -4.24 -13.67 -20.93
CA PHE A 174 -4.99 -14.48 -19.96
C PHE A 174 -4.07 -15.38 -19.14
N ALA A 175 -4.48 -15.70 -17.91
CA ALA A 175 -3.86 -16.75 -17.10
C ALA A 175 -4.27 -18.18 -17.55
N GLY A 176 -5.20 -18.30 -18.49
CA GLY A 176 -5.67 -19.56 -19.07
C GLY A 176 -6.69 -20.32 -18.22
N SER A 177 -6.54 -20.29 -16.90
CA SER A 177 -7.46 -20.91 -15.93
C SER A 177 -7.27 -20.31 -14.53
N ASP A 178 -8.18 -20.61 -13.60
CA ASP A 178 -8.03 -20.22 -12.19
C ASP A 178 -6.76 -20.81 -11.57
N SER A 179 -6.48 -22.09 -11.84
CA SER A 179 -5.24 -22.75 -11.40
C SER A 179 -3.99 -22.07 -11.99
N GLY A 180 -4.05 -21.60 -13.24
CA GLY A 180 -2.97 -20.80 -13.83
C GLY A 180 -2.76 -19.47 -13.10
N GLY A 181 -3.85 -18.81 -12.69
CA GLY A 181 -3.81 -17.60 -11.87
C GLY A 181 -3.20 -17.83 -10.49
N GLU A 182 -3.55 -18.93 -9.83
CA GLU A 182 -2.98 -19.35 -8.54
C GLU A 182 -1.47 -19.61 -8.63
N HIS A 183 -1.02 -20.38 -9.63
CA HIS A 183 0.41 -20.63 -9.85
C HIS A 183 1.18 -19.33 -10.13
N ALA A 184 0.61 -18.42 -10.93
CA ALA A 184 1.22 -17.13 -11.18
C ALA A 184 1.36 -16.31 -9.88
N ALA A 185 0.33 -16.30 -9.02
CA ALA A 185 0.37 -15.62 -7.73
C ALA A 185 1.48 -16.17 -6.80
N VAL A 186 1.68 -17.50 -6.77
CA VAL A 186 2.80 -18.13 -6.05
C VAL A 186 4.14 -17.63 -6.59
N LEU A 187 4.35 -17.67 -7.92
CA LEU A 187 5.60 -17.20 -8.53
C LEU A 187 5.85 -15.71 -8.27
N TYR A 188 4.83 -14.85 -8.38
CA TYR A 188 4.97 -13.42 -8.05
C TYR A 188 5.36 -13.20 -6.60
N SER A 189 4.81 -13.98 -5.68
CA SER A 189 5.15 -13.90 -4.25
C SER A 189 6.63 -14.25 -4.01
N LEU A 190 7.11 -15.34 -4.61
CA LEU A 190 8.49 -15.79 -4.44
C LEU A 190 9.49 -14.83 -5.10
N ILE A 191 9.26 -14.44 -6.36
CA ILE A 191 10.12 -13.52 -7.11
C ILE A 191 10.12 -12.13 -6.47
N GLY A 192 8.94 -11.62 -6.09
CA GLY A 192 8.81 -10.35 -5.40
C GLY A 192 9.55 -10.33 -4.06
N THR A 193 9.47 -11.44 -3.32
CA THR A 193 10.19 -11.61 -2.06
C THR A 193 11.70 -11.67 -2.26
N CYS A 194 12.20 -12.36 -3.29
CA CYS A 194 13.63 -12.34 -3.64
C CYS A 194 14.13 -10.90 -3.85
N ARG A 195 13.42 -10.12 -4.68
CA ARG A 195 13.76 -8.72 -4.97
C ARG A 195 13.77 -7.84 -3.72
N LEU A 196 12.80 -8.02 -2.82
CA LEU A 196 12.74 -7.28 -1.55
C LEU A 196 13.95 -7.58 -0.63
N ASN A 197 14.58 -8.74 -0.80
CA ASN A 197 15.75 -9.15 -0.02
C ASN A 197 17.07 -9.00 -0.79
N ASN A 198 17.06 -8.32 -1.94
CA ASN A 198 18.23 -8.17 -2.83
C ASN A 198 18.82 -9.51 -3.30
N VAL A 199 17.98 -10.53 -3.45
CA VAL A 199 18.34 -11.85 -3.98
C VAL A 199 17.94 -11.92 -5.44
N GLU A 200 18.84 -12.37 -6.30
CA GLU A 200 18.56 -12.58 -7.72
C GLU A 200 17.59 -13.76 -7.88
N PRO A 201 16.38 -13.54 -8.44
CA PRO A 201 15.34 -14.58 -8.47
C PRO A 201 15.70 -15.84 -9.25
N GLU A 202 16.42 -15.76 -10.37
CA GLU A 202 16.80 -16.94 -11.15
C GLU A 202 17.76 -17.85 -10.38
N LYS A 203 18.82 -17.28 -9.79
CA LYS A 203 19.79 -17.98 -8.95
C LYS A 203 19.10 -18.67 -7.78
N TRP A 204 18.20 -17.97 -7.10
CA TRP A 204 17.46 -18.56 -6.00
C TRP A 204 16.54 -19.70 -6.47
N LEU A 205 15.79 -19.52 -7.57
CA LEU A 205 14.93 -20.57 -8.11
C LEU A 205 15.74 -21.81 -8.53
N ARG A 206 16.88 -21.61 -9.21
CA ARG A 206 17.80 -22.68 -9.59
C ARG A 206 18.27 -23.45 -8.38
N TYR A 207 18.79 -22.75 -7.37
CA TYR A 207 19.23 -23.35 -6.12
C TYR A 207 18.11 -24.17 -5.46
N VAL A 208 16.91 -23.59 -5.33
CA VAL A 208 15.78 -24.31 -4.72
C VAL A 208 15.42 -25.56 -5.52
N ILE A 209 15.28 -25.47 -6.84
CA ILE A 209 14.90 -26.61 -7.68
C ILE A 209 15.96 -27.73 -7.62
N GLU A 210 17.24 -27.38 -7.60
CA GLU A 210 18.35 -28.33 -7.50
C GLU A 210 18.40 -29.07 -6.16
N HIS A 211 17.94 -28.45 -5.07
CA HIS A 211 18.08 -29.01 -3.72
C HIS A 211 16.77 -29.52 -3.11
N ILE A 212 15.60 -29.10 -3.61
CA ILE A 212 14.31 -29.35 -2.96
C ILE A 212 13.94 -30.84 -2.87
N GLN A 213 14.38 -31.66 -3.82
CA GLN A 213 14.08 -33.09 -3.84
C GLN A 213 14.70 -33.84 -2.65
N ASP A 214 15.91 -33.44 -2.26
CA ASP A 214 16.66 -34.04 -1.15
C ASP A 214 16.50 -33.27 0.18
N TRP A 215 15.74 -32.16 0.17
CA TRP A 215 15.60 -31.30 1.34
C TRP A 215 14.58 -31.85 2.35
N PRO A 216 14.85 -31.81 3.67
CA PRO A 216 13.88 -32.25 4.66
C PRO A 216 12.59 -31.41 4.59
N ALA A 217 11.43 -32.08 4.46
CA ALA A 217 10.13 -31.43 4.32
C ALA A 217 9.78 -30.48 5.49
N ASN A 218 10.25 -30.77 6.70
CA ASN A 218 10.08 -29.91 7.88
C ASN A 218 11.05 -28.71 7.93
N ARG A 219 11.96 -28.58 6.96
CA ARG A 219 12.98 -27.53 6.85
C ARG A 219 12.90 -26.72 5.57
N VAL A 220 11.80 -26.81 4.81
CA VAL A 220 11.60 -26.03 3.57
C VAL A 220 11.74 -24.52 3.80
N ARG A 221 11.43 -24.02 5.00
CA ARG A 221 11.64 -22.61 5.39
C ARG A 221 13.10 -22.15 5.33
N ASP A 222 14.06 -23.07 5.37
CA ASP A 222 15.49 -22.74 5.26
C ASP A 222 15.87 -22.39 3.82
N LEU A 223 15.01 -22.71 2.85
CA LEU A 223 15.15 -22.34 1.44
C LEU A 223 14.55 -20.96 1.12
N LEU A 224 14.03 -20.22 2.10
CA LEU A 224 13.47 -18.88 1.88
C LEU A 224 14.56 -17.91 1.39
N PRO A 225 14.23 -16.91 0.56
CA PRO A 225 15.22 -16.06 -0.10
C PRO A 225 16.27 -15.44 0.84
N TRP A 226 15.86 -15.00 2.03
CA TRP A 226 16.74 -14.38 3.04
C TRP A 226 17.53 -15.38 3.91
N LYS A 227 17.40 -16.68 3.68
CA LYS A 227 18.11 -17.74 4.43
C LYS A 227 19.20 -18.43 3.62
N VAL A 228 19.22 -18.24 2.30
CA VAL A 228 20.17 -18.91 1.41
C VAL A 228 21.31 -17.94 1.07
N ASP A 229 22.54 -18.39 1.25
CA ASP A 229 23.73 -17.68 0.77
C ASP A 229 24.05 -18.13 -0.66
N LEU A 230 23.84 -17.25 -1.63
CA LEU A 230 24.06 -17.48 -3.06
C LEU A 230 25.30 -16.75 -3.59
N THR A 231 26.15 -16.22 -2.71
CA THR A 231 27.35 -15.46 -3.11
C THR A 231 28.43 -16.30 -3.79
N SER A 232 28.35 -17.63 -3.66
CA SER A 232 29.34 -18.58 -4.16
C SER A 232 28.89 -19.40 -5.38
N GLN A 233 27.76 -19.05 -6.03
CA GLN A 233 27.21 -19.74 -7.20
C GLN A 233 27.05 -18.83 -8.42
#